data_AF-A0A3C0JN13-F1
#
_entry.id   AF-A0A3C0JN13-F1
#
_cell.length_a   1.000
_cell.length_b   1.000
_cell.length_c   1.000
_cell.angle_alpha   90.00
_cell.angle_beta   90.00
_cell.angle_gamma   90.00
#
_symmetry.space_group_name_H-M   'P 1'
#
loop_
_entity.id
_entity.type
_entity.pdbx_description
1 polymer ?
#
loop_
_entity_poly.entity_id
_entity_poly.type
_entity_poly.pdbx_seq_one_letter_code
_entity_poly.pdbx_strand_id
1 'polypeptide(L)'
;MATLTLAEAETILAAAKAKVFEMGAKMSVSVVDPRGDLIGMFRTDGAPWRTPAISRAKAVSSACFGRPSGELTDNAMSPVFRGMMAMEGGHMIPGQGALPVY
;
A
#
# COMPACT_ATOMS: atom_id res chain seq x y z
N MET A 1 9.86 13.99 9.77
CA MET A 1 8.62 13.51 9.13
C MET A 1 7.74 12.97 10.24
N ALA A 2 6.46 13.35 10.29
CA ALA A 2 5.55 12.81 11.31
C ALA A 2 5.47 11.29 11.13
N THR A 3 5.85 10.55 12.16
CA THR A 3 5.86 9.10 12.13
C THR A 3 4.46 8.63 12.49
N LEU A 4 3.72 8.07 11.53
CA LEU A 4 2.43 7.44 11.79
C LEU A 4 2.60 6.42 12.92
N THR A 5 1.83 6.56 13.97
CA THR A 5 1.87 5.66 15.12
C THR A 5 1.12 4.37 14.85
N LEU A 6 1.39 3.33 15.65
CA LEU A 6 0.62 2.09 15.58
C LEU A 6 -0.87 2.33 15.85
N ALA A 7 -1.22 3.18 16.82
CA ALA A 7 -2.61 3.49 17.17
C ALA A 7 -3.37 4.16 16.00
N GLU A 8 -2.72 5.04 15.26
CA GLU A 8 -3.30 5.65 14.05
C GLU A 8 -3.45 4.62 12.93
N ALA A 9 -2.44 3.75 12.73
CA ALA A 9 -2.53 2.66 11.76
C ALA A 9 -3.66 1.68 12.09
N GLU A 10 -3.85 1.33 13.36
CA GLU A 10 -4.97 0.48 13.81
C GLU A 10 -6.33 1.14 13.54
N THR A 11 -6.43 2.46 13.74
CA THR A 11 -7.64 3.23 13.42
C THR A 11 -7.96 3.17 11.92
N ILE A 12 -6.95 3.40 11.06
CA ILE A 12 -7.08 3.29 9.60
C ILE A 12 -7.50 1.88 9.20
N LEU A 13 -6.84 0.86 9.75
CA LEU A 13 -7.13 -0.54 9.45
C LEU A 13 -8.53 -0.96 9.92
N ALA A 14 -9.00 -0.47 11.06
CA ALA A 14 -10.35 -0.74 11.55
C ALA A 14 -11.42 -0.16 10.61
N ALA A 15 -11.28 1.10 10.21
CA ALA A 15 -12.19 1.74 9.25
C ALA A 15 -12.18 1.03 7.88
N ALA A 16 -10.98 0.72 7.36
CA ALA A 16 -10.83 0.00 6.10
C ALA A 16 -11.44 -1.40 6.18
N LYS A 17 -11.23 -2.11 7.29
CA LYS A 17 -11.80 -3.46 7.53
C LYS A 17 -13.32 -3.42 7.50
N ALA A 18 -13.95 -2.47 8.20
CA ALA A 18 -15.40 -2.31 8.19
C ALA A 18 -15.94 -2.11 6.76
N LYS A 19 -15.30 -1.25 5.96
CA LYS A 19 -15.73 -1.00 4.58
C LYS A 19 -15.52 -2.21 3.67
N VAL A 20 -14.39 -2.91 3.81
CA VAL A 20 -14.10 -4.12 3.03
C VAL A 20 -15.16 -5.21 3.29
N PHE A 21 -15.56 -5.38 4.55
CA PHE A 21 -16.64 -6.31 4.90
C PHE A 21 -18.00 -5.86 4.36
N GLU A 22 -18.35 -4.58 4.47
CA GLU A 22 -19.58 -4.02 3.87
C GLU A 22 -19.66 -4.28 2.36
N MET A 23 -18.54 -4.16 1.66
CA MET A 23 -18.45 -4.40 0.22
C MET A 23 -18.41 -5.91 -0.16
N GLY A 24 -18.29 -6.81 0.81
CA GLY A 24 -18.08 -8.25 0.55
C GLY A 24 -16.77 -8.53 -0.21
N ALA A 25 -15.80 -7.61 -0.15
CA ALA A 25 -14.58 -7.70 -0.93
C ALA A 25 -13.53 -8.60 -0.24
N LYS A 26 -12.78 -9.34 -1.05
CA LYS A 26 -11.71 -10.24 -0.56
C LYS A 26 -10.35 -9.65 -0.87
N MET A 27 -9.78 -8.88 0.06
CA MET A 27 -8.55 -8.12 -0.17
C MET A 27 -7.65 -8.03 1.07
N SER A 28 -6.49 -7.40 0.89
CA SER A 28 -5.59 -7.02 1.98
C SER A 28 -5.39 -5.51 2.00
N VAL A 29 -5.27 -4.94 3.19
CA VAL A 29 -5.00 -3.51 3.40
C VAL A 29 -3.76 -3.39 4.27
N SER A 30 -2.80 -2.59 3.84
CA SER A 30 -1.51 -2.39 4.51
C SER A 30 -1.31 -0.91 4.80
N VAL A 31 -0.71 -0.61 5.95
CA VAL A 31 -0.27 0.72 6.36
C VAL A 31 1.23 0.66 6.58
N VAL A 32 1.96 1.59 5.95
CA VAL A 32 3.42 1.68 6.01
C VAL A 32 3.84 3.06 6.53
N ASP A 33 5.05 3.16 7.07
CA ASP A 33 5.68 4.42 7.43
C ASP A 33 6.19 5.16 6.17
N PRO A 34 6.68 6.42 6.28
CA PRO A 34 7.21 7.15 5.14
C PRO A 34 8.42 6.52 4.43
N ARG A 35 9.11 5.56 5.06
CA ARG A 35 10.21 4.78 4.46
C ARG A 35 9.70 3.53 3.75
N GLY A 36 8.41 3.19 3.89
CA GLY A 36 7.82 1.97 3.35
C GLY A 36 7.84 0.78 4.32
N ASP A 37 8.27 0.99 5.57
CA ASP A 37 8.26 -0.06 6.58
C ASP A 37 6.83 -0.37 7.03
N LEU A 38 6.49 -1.66 7.13
CA LEU A 38 5.13 -2.08 7.49
C LEU A 38 4.83 -1.74 8.96
N ILE A 39 3.76 -0.97 9.19
CA ILE A 39 3.23 -0.70 10.53
C ILE A 39 2.15 -1.73 10.87
N GLY A 40 1.24 -2.00 9.94
CA GLY A 40 0.14 -2.93 10.16
C GLY A 40 -0.55 -3.36 8.87
N MET A 41 -1.19 -4.53 8.90
CA MET A 41 -1.91 -5.08 7.76
C MET A 41 -2.99 -6.06 8.23
N PHE A 42 -4.05 -6.20 7.44
CA PHE A 42 -4.90 -7.38 7.49
C PHE A 42 -5.12 -7.96 6.09
N ARG A 43 -5.45 -9.26 6.06
CA ARG A 43 -5.97 -9.98 4.89
C ARG A 43 -7.31 -10.58 5.28
N THR A 44 -8.35 -10.38 4.48
CA THR A 44 -9.64 -11.02 4.72
C THR A 44 -9.61 -12.51 4.36
N ASP A 45 -10.48 -13.29 4.97
CA ASP A 45 -10.65 -14.70 4.61
C ASP A 45 -11.06 -14.87 3.15
N GLY A 46 -10.52 -15.92 2.52
CA GLY A 46 -10.74 -16.20 1.10
C GLY A 46 -10.06 -15.23 0.12
N ALA A 47 -9.33 -14.21 0.59
CA ALA A 47 -8.54 -13.35 -0.30
C ALA A 47 -7.36 -14.13 -0.92
N PRO A 48 -7.09 -13.97 -2.23
CA PRO A 48 -5.97 -14.62 -2.88
C PRO A 48 -4.63 -14.35 -2.19
N TRP A 49 -3.75 -15.33 -2.20
CA TRP A 49 -2.43 -15.29 -1.53
C TRP A 49 -1.56 -14.10 -1.95
N ARG A 50 -1.77 -13.57 -3.16
CA ARG A 50 -1.03 -12.42 -3.71
C ARG A 50 -1.43 -11.07 -3.12
N THR A 51 -2.62 -10.96 -2.52
CA THR A 51 -3.16 -9.67 -2.08
C THR A 51 -2.34 -8.96 -1.00
N PRO A 52 -1.70 -9.63 -0.01
CA PRO A 52 -0.86 -8.96 0.99
C PRO A 52 0.36 -8.28 0.36
N ALA A 53 1.11 -9.01 -0.47
CA ALA A 53 2.30 -8.48 -1.11
C ALA A 53 1.97 -7.31 -2.04
N ILE A 54 0.89 -7.42 -2.83
CA ILE A 54 0.45 -6.35 -3.74
C ILE A 54 -0.03 -5.12 -2.94
N SER A 55 -0.78 -5.33 -1.85
CA SER A 55 -1.28 -4.26 -0.99
C SER A 55 -0.11 -3.46 -0.39
N ARG A 56 0.86 -4.16 0.21
CA ARG A 56 2.06 -3.54 0.76
C ARG A 56 2.85 -2.81 -0.31
N ALA A 57 3.08 -3.42 -1.47
CA ALA A 57 3.88 -2.81 -2.52
C ALA A 57 3.27 -1.53 -3.10
N LYS A 58 1.93 -1.44 -3.18
CA LYS A 58 1.25 -0.20 -3.53
C LYS A 58 1.38 0.86 -2.45
N ALA A 59 1.28 0.46 -1.17
CA ALA A 59 1.49 1.38 -0.05
C ALA A 59 2.92 1.96 -0.04
N VAL A 60 3.93 1.13 -0.28
CA VAL A 60 5.33 1.57 -0.48
C VAL A 60 5.43 2.55 -1.63
N SER A 61 4.84 2.25 -2.79
CA SER A 61 4.82 3.22 -3.91
C SER A 61 4.19 4.55 -3.52
N SER A 62 3.10 4.54 -2.76
CA SER A 62 2.47 5.79 -2.33
C SER A 62 3.34 6.58 -1.35
N ALA A 63 3.98 5.89 -0.39
CA ALA A 63 4.88 6.48 0.58
C ALA A 63 6.13 7.09 -0.08
N CYS A 64 6.78 6.35 -0.99
CA CYS A 64 8.01 6.81 -1.67
C CYS A 64 7.82 8.10 -2.47
N PHE A 65 6.64 8.27 -3.09
CA PHE A 65 6.38 9.42 -3.97
C PHE A 65 5.50 10.49 -3.33
N GLY A 66 4.94 10.25 -2.14
CA GLY A 66 3.99 11.14 -1.48
C GLY A 66 2.74 11.40 -2.33
N ARG A 67 2.32 10.42 -3.14
CA ARG A 67 1.21 10.55 -4.11
C ARG A 67 0.38 9.28 -4.17
N PRO A 68 -0.89 9.35 -4.61
CA PRO A 68 -1.68 8.16 -4.88
C PRO A 68 -0.95 7.20 -5.82
N SER A 69 -0.88 5.91 -5.47
CA SER A 69 -0.13 4.92 -6.25
C SER A 69 -0.68 4.75 -7.68
N GLY A 70 -1.95 5.12 -7.91
CA GLY A 70 -2.57 5.11 -9.24
C GLY A 70 -2.01 6.15 -10.20
N GLU A 71 -1.60 7.32 -9.71
CA GLU A 71 -1.00 8.39 -10.53
C GLU A 71 0.39 8.01 -11.05
N LEU A 72 1.00 6.96 -10.49
CA LEU A 72 2.31 6.48 -10.89
C LEU A 72 2.26 5.53 -12.10
N THR A 73 1.07 5.05 -12.46
CA THR A 73 0.86 4.04 -13.51
C THR A 73 1.43 4.48 -14.85
N ASP A 74 1.18 5.73 -15.25
CA ASP A 74 1.62 6.26 -16.55
C ASP A 74 3.16 6.28 -16.68
N ASN A 75 3.85 6.49 -15.56
CA ASN A 75 5.31 6.57 -15.50
C ASN A 75 5.97 5.23 -15.16
N ALA A 76 5.20 4.16 -14.90
CA ALA A 76 5.69 2.87 -14.47
C ALA A 76 6.71 2.24 -15.44
N MET A 77 6.61 2.57 -16.73
CA MET A 77 7.49 2.06 -17.78
C MET A 77 8.73 2.91 -18.04
N SER A 78 8.85 4.08 -17.39
CA SER A 78 10.05 4.91 -17.53
C SER A 78 11.29 4.19 -16.97
N PRO A 79 12.49 4.43 -17.55
CA PRO A 79 13.73 3.78 -17.09
C PRO A 79 14.00 3.98 -15.60
N VAL A 80 13.72 5.18 -15.07
CA VAL A 80 13.91 5.51 -13.65
C VAL A 80 12.97 4.68 -12.76
N PHE A 81 11.68 4.61 -13.09
CA PHE A 81 10.73 3.80 -12.33
C PHE A 81 11.10 2.31 -12.35
N ARG A 82 11.52 1.79 -13.51
CA ARG A 82 11.98 0.40 -13.62
C ARG A 82 13.22 0.14 -12.77
N GLY A 83 14.17 1.08 -12.74
CA GLY A 83 15.34 1.01 -11.86
C GLY A 83 14.95 0.99 -10.38
N MET A 84 14.03 1.85 -9.97
CA MET A 84 13.51 1.88 -8.59
C MET A 84 12.78 0.59 -8.22
N MET A 85 11.88 0.08 -9.07
CA MET A 85 11.17 -1.18 -8.81
C MET A 85 12.13 -2.38 -8.68
N ALA A 86 13.22 -2.38 -9.45
CA ALA A 86 14.28 -3.38 -9.34
C ALA A 86 15.09 -3.23 -8.04
N MET A 87 15.43 -2.00 -7.63
CA MET A 87 16.08 -1.72 -6.35
C MET A 87 15.24 -2.15 -5.16
N GLU A 88 13.92 -1.93 -5.21
CA GLU A 88 12.97 -2.34 -4.19
C GLU A 88 12.69 -3.86 -4.16
N GLY A 89 13.33 -4.65 -5.04
CA GLY A 89 13.19 -6.10 -5.04
C GLY A 89 11.77 -6.59 -5.29
N GLY A 90 10.96 -5.83 -6.04
CA GLY A 90 9.55 -6.16 -6.28
C GLY A 90 8.59 -5.76 -5.14
N HIS A 91 9.06 -4.99 -4.15
CA HIS A 91 8.22 -4.43 -3.07
C HIS A 91 7.62 -3.07 -3.40
N MET A 92 7.64 -2.68 -4.68
CA MET A 92 7.03 -1.45 -5.19
C MET A 92 6.17 -1.76 -6.41
N ILE A 93 4.89 -1.38 -6.38
CA ILE A 93 3.95 -1.54 -7.50
C ILE A 93 3.27 -0.20 -7.79
N PRO A 94 3.64 0.49 -8.88
CA PRO A 94 3.01 1.75 -9.32
C PRO A 94 1.67 1.45 -10.01
N GLY A 95 0.65 1.17 -9.21
CA GLY A 95 -0.71 0.95 -9.70
C GLY A 95 -1.76 1.29 -8.65
N GLN A 96 -2.96 1.65 -9.09
CA GLN A 96 -4.05 2.15 -8.24
C GLN A 96 -4.34 1.24 -7.05
N GLY A 97 -4.44 1.83 -5.85
CA GLY A 97 -4.88 1.14 -4.64
C GLY A 97 -4.31 1.64 -3.31
N ALA A 98 -3.39 2.61 -3.31
CA ALA A 98 -2.87 3.22 -2.10
C ALA A 98 -2.90 4.76 -2.18
N LEU A 99 -2.99 5.38 -1.00
CA LEU A 99 -3.03 6.82 -0.79
C LEU A 99 -2.04 7.21 0.33
N PRO A 100 -1.41 8.39 0.25
CA PRO A 100 -0.60 8.91 1.33
C PRO A 100 -1.47 9.36 2.51
N VAL A 101 -0.90 9.31 3.71
CA VAL A 101 -1.52 9.79 4.96
C VAL A 101 -0.71 11.01 5.44
N TYR A 102 -1.39 12.10 5.79
CA TYR A 102 -0.80 13.40 6.14
C TYR A 102 -1.18 13.84 7.54
#